data_AF-A0A355BKR4-F1
#
_entry.id   AF-A0A355BKR4-F1
#
_cell.length_a   1.000
_cell.length_b   1.000
_cell.length_c   1.000
_cell.angle_alpha   90.00
_cell.angle_beta   90.00
_cell.angle_gamma   90.00
#
_symmetry.space_group_name_H-M   'P 1'
#
loop_
_entity.id
_entity.type
_entity.pdbx_description
1 polymer ?
#
loop_
_entity_poly.entity_id
_entity_poly.type
_entity_poly.pdbx_seq_one_letter_code
_entity_poly.pdbx_strand_id
1 'polypeptide(L)'
;VPILLSGVGIMIFKEILSSGDTLGSLTTGLLGLGLPLAVIVILLPALVSFISASSTSAIGITLPLLLPAMRQTNHLLLFTAGVYCAAFLGYFSSPLHLCQVLTLEFFQVKMHDLYKEYVLPVSAMWIALIAILGIGQLL
;
A
#
# COMPACT_ATOMS: atom_id res chain seq x y z
N VAL A 1 1.24 19.18 -14.19
CA VAL A 1 2.62 19.43 -13.71
C VAL A 1 3.01 18.61 -12.47
N PRO A 2 2.28 18.64 -11.34
CA PRO A 2 2.72 17.93 -10.11
C PRO A 2 2.76 16.39 -10.25
N ILE A 3 1.87 15.81 -11.06
CA ILE A 3 1.83 14.36 -11.34
C ILE A 3 3.05 13.89 -12.15
N LEU A 4 3.52 14.72 -13.09
CA LEU A 4 4.72 14.41 -13.88
C LEU A 4 5.98 14.47 -13.01
N LEU A 5 6.06 15.46 -12.13
CA LEU A 5 7.21 15.65 -11.24
C LEU A 5 7.35 14.51 -10.23
N SER A 6 6.23 14.04 -9.68
CA SER A 6 6.20 12.87 -8.79
C SER A 6 6.60 11.58 -9.52
N GLY A 7 6.13 11.37 -10.75
CA GLY A 7 6.53 10.22 -11.57
C GLY A 7 8.05 10.17 -11.85
N VAL A 8 8.65 11.30 -12.21
CA VAL A 8 10.11 11.41 -12.40
C VAL A 8 10.86 11.16 -11.09
N GLY A 9 10.39 11.74 -9.98
CA GLY A 9 10.98 11.53 -8.66
C GLY A 9 10.95 10.06 -8.21
N ILE A 10 9.85 9.35 -8.46
CA ILE A 10 9.71 7.91 -8.17
C ILE A 10 10.73 7.09 -8.96
N MET A 11 10.93 7.40 -10.25
CA MET A 11 11.89 6.67 -11.09
C MET A 11 13.34 6.91 -10.66
N ILE A 12 13.67 8.15 -10.27
CA ILE A 12 14.98 8.48 -9.70
C ILE A 12 15.20 7.76 -8.35
N PHE A 13 14.18 7.77 -7.48
CA PHE A 13 14.23 7.04 -6.20
C PHE A 13 14.44 5.54 -6.42
N LYS A 14 13.71 4.92 -7.36
CA LYS A 14 13.91 3.53 -7.76
C LYS A 14 15.37 3.26 -8.16
N GLU A 15 15.97 4.15 -8.97
CA GLU A 15 17.34 3.96 -9.46
C GLU A 15 18.39 4.12 -8.35
N ILE A 16 18.20 5.09 -7.45
CA ILE A 16 19.03 5.25 -6.25
C ILE A 16 18.95 4.02 -5.35
N LEU A 17 17.74 3.48 -5.16
CA LEU A 17 17.54 2.26 -4.39
C LEU A 17 18.18 1.05 -5.09
N SER A 18 18.07 0.95 -6.42
CA SER A 18 18.61 -0.16 -7.22
C SER A 18 20.13 -0.13 -7.39
N SER A 19 20.76 1.03 -7.23
CA SER A 19 22.22 1.20 -7.31
C SER A 19 22.92 0.97 -5.97
N GLY A 20 22.16 0.93 -4.86
CA GLY A 20 22.67 0.56 -3.54
C GLY A 20 22.38 -0.89 -3.18
N ASP A 21 23.32 -1.55 -2.49
CA ASP A 21 23.12 -2.88 -1.87
C ASP A 21 22.13 -2.83 -0.67
N THR A 22 21.65 -1.64 -0.35
CA THR A 22 20.72 -1.32 0.73
C THR A 22 19.34 -1.96 0.53
N LEU A 23 18.89 -2.11 -0.73
CA LEU A 23 17.61 -2.73 -1.06
C LEU A 23 17.56 -4.22 -0.68
N GLY A 24 18.62 -4.96 -1.03
CA GLY A 24 18.79 -6.36 -0.66
C GLY A 24 18.92 -6.52 0.86
N SER A 25 19.61 -5.60 1.53
CA SER A 25 19.80 -5.61 2.99
C SER A 25 18.52 -5.30 3.76
N LEU A 26 17.68 -4.38 3.27
CA LEU A 26 16.37 -4.05 3.87
C LEU A 26 15.37 -5.19 3.71
N THR A 27 15.32 -5.80 2.52
CA THR A 27 14.42 -6.93 2.26
C THR A 27 14.85 -8.18 3.02
N THR A 28 16.16 -8.48 3.10
CA THR A 28 16.68 -9.57 3.94
C THR A 28 16.53 -9.28 5.42
N GLY A 29 16.66 -8.03 5.87
CA GLY A 29 16.36 -7.62 7.26
C GLY A 29 14.88 -7.78 7.63
N LEU A 30 13.96 -7.44 6.72
CA LEU A 30 12.53 -7.63 6.91
C LEU A 30 12.12 -9.11 6.89
N LEU A 31 12.74 -9.92 6.02
CA LEU A 31 12.51 -11.38 5.98
C LEU A 31 13.17 -12.08 7.19
N GLY A 32 14.29 -11.55 7.69
CA GLY A 32 14.99 -12.04 8.88
C GLY A 32 14.21 -11.87 10.19
N LEU A 33 13.21 -10.98 10.21
CA LEU A 33 12.24 -10.86 11.31
C LEU A 33 11.24 -12.04 11.37
N GLY A 34 11.31 -12.99 10.44
CA GLY A 34 10.37 -14.13 10.36
C GLY A 34 8.97 -13.75 9.87
N LEU A 35 8.80 -12.52 9.39
CA LEU A 35 7.54 -12.04 8.83
C LEU A 35 7.34 -12.58 7.40
N PRO A 36 6.20 -13.23 7.10
CA PRO A 36 5.92 -13.71 5.74
C PRO A 36 5.75 -12.51 4.79
N LEU A 37 6.23 -12.66 3.56
CA LEU A 37 6.21 -11.60 2.54
C LEU A 37 4.81 -11.00 2.32
N ALA A 38 3.75 -11.81 2.43
CA ALA A 38 2.35 -11.34 2.36
C ALA A 38 2.04 -10.24 3.37
N VAL A 39 2.50 -10.38 4.62
CA VAL A 39 2.21 -9.41 5.68
C VAL A 39 2.89 -8.09 5.36
N ILE A 40 4.12 -8.13 4.88
CA ILE A 40 4.89 -6.94 4.49
C ILE A 40 4.22 -6.22 3.31
N VAL A 41 3.77 -6.98 2.30
CA VAL A 41 3.06 -6.47 1.12
C VAL A 41 1.76 -5.77 1.47
N ILE A 42 1.13 -6.12 2.60
CA ILE A 42 -0.09 -5.46 3.08
C ILE A 42 0.29 -4.24 3.95
N LEU A 43 1.09 -4.43 4.99
CA LEU A 43 1.35 -3.41 6.01
C LEU A 43 2.09 -2.19 5.45
N LEU A 44 3.13 -2.42 4.65
CA LEU A 44 4.03 -1.35 4.21
C LEU A 44 3.30 -0.37 3.28
N PRO A 45 2.61 -0.81 2.21
CA PRO A 45 1.83 0.09 1.35
C PRO A 45 0.63 0.71 2.06
N ALA A 46 -0.02 -0.02 2.98
CA ALA A 46 -1.13 0.49 3.78
C ALA A 46 -0.71 1.66 4.67
N LEU A 47 0.40 1.53 5.41
CA LEU A 47 0.91 2.57 6.30
C LEU A 47 1.35 3.81 5.52
N VAL A 48 2.13 3.61 4.44
CA VAL A 48 2.62 4.71 3.63
C VAL A 48 1.46 5.46 2.97
N SER A 49 0.45 4.75 2.47
CA SER A 49 -0.73 5.38 1.85
C SER A 49 -1.63 6.09 2.87
N PHE A 50 -1.77 5.54 4.08
CA PHE A 50 -2.57 6.14 5.14
C PHE A 50 -1.99 7.50 5.58
N ILE A 51 -0.67 7.57 5.75
CA ILE A 51 0.05 8.80 6.14
C ILE A 51 0.11 9.79 4.98
N SER A 52 0.40 9.32 3.76
CA SER A 52 0.56 10.19 2.60
C SER A 52 -0.77 10.67 2.02
N ALA A 53 -1.89 10.08 2.44
CA ALA A 53 -3.22 10.28 1.86
C ALA A 53 -3.22 10.24 0.32
N SER A 54 -2.38 9.36 -0.27
CA SER A 54 -2.20 9.21 -1.72
C SER A 54 -1.82 7.78 -2.05
N SER A 55 -2.67 7.11 -2.83
CA SER A 55 -2.43 5.76 -3.33
C SER A 55 -1.23 5.73 -4.30
N THR A 56 -1.15 6.69 -5.22
CA THR A 56 -0.07 6.78 -6.23
C THR A 56 1.31 6.93 -5.59
N SER A 57 1.42 7.76 -4.55
CA SER A 57 2.68 7.97 -3.83
C SER A 57 3.13 6.70 -3.12
N ALA A 58 2.20 6.02 -2.45
CA ALA A 58 2.49 4.77 -1.75
C ALA A 58 2.94 3.66 -2.70
N ILE A 59 2.26 3.49 -3.85
CA ILE A 59 2.66 2.52 -4.87
C ILE A 59 4.05 2.85 -5.41
N GLY A 60 4.30 4.13 -5.73
CA GLY A 60 5.59 4.58 -6.25
C GLY A 60 6.78 4.32 -5.32
N ILE A 61 6.57 4.37 -4.00
CA ILE A 61 7.63 4.13 -3.01
C ILE A 61 7.76 2.64 -2.69
N THR A 62 6.64 1.97 -2.40
CA THR A 62 6.65 0.61 -1.85
C THR A 62 6.85 -0.47 -2.91
N LEU A 63 6.40 -0.24 -4.14
CA LEU A 63 6.58 -1.21 -5.22
C LEU A 63 8.06 -1.44 -5.57
N PRO A 64 8.91 -0.43 -5.86
CA PRO A 64 10.33 -0.66 -6.14
C PRO A 64 11.08 -1.23 -4.93
N LEU A 65 10.62 -0.93 -3.71
CA LEU A 65 11.18 -1.48 -2.48
C LEU A 65 10.93 -3.00 -2.35
N LEU A 66 9.72 -3.45 -2.68
CA LEU A 66 9.28 -4.84 -2.52
C LEU A 66 9.58 -5.71 -3.75
N LEU A 67 9.79 -5.09 -4.92
CA LEU A 67 9.99 -5.78 -6.19
C LEU A 67 11.12 -6.84 -6.16
N PRO A 68 12.30 -6.59 -5.57
CA PRO A 68 13.36 -7.59 -5.51
C PRO A 68 12.94 -8.86 -4.74
N ALA A 69 12.26 -8.70 -3.60
CA ALA A 69 11.76 -9.81 -2.79
C ALA A 69 10.64 -10.57 -3.51
N MET A 70 9.74 -9.85 -4.19
CA MET A 70 8.63 -10.45 -4.92
C MET A 70 9.09 -11.24 -6.16
N ARG A 71 10.17 -10.81 -6.83
CA ARG A 71 10.77 -11.53 -7.97
C ARG A 71 11.37 -12.88 -7.61
N GLN A 72 11.71 -13.09 -6.34
CA GLN A 72 12.17 -14.38 -5.86
C GLN A 72 11.02 -15.39 -5.65
N THR A 73 9.78 -14.93 -5.73
CA THR A 73 8.58 -15.78 -5.58
C THR A 73 7.94 -16.10 -6.93
N ASN A 74 7.25 -17.24 -7.02
CA ASN A 74 6.48 -17.61 -8.23
C ASN A 74 5.17 -16.81 -8.39
N HIS A 75 4.76 -16.02 -7.39
CA HIS A 75 3.47 -15.32 -7.34
C HIS A 75 3.61 -13.80 -7.55
N LEU A 76 4.51 -13.36 -8.43
CA LEU A 76 4.81 -11.94 -8.63
C LEU A 76 3.55 -11.11 -8.92
N LEU A 77 2.64 -11.60 -9.79
CA LEU A 77 1.40 -10.90 -10.13
C LEU A 77 0.46 -10.74 -8.92
N LEU A 78 0.37 -11.76 -8.07
CA LEU A 78 -0.48 -11.75 -6.89
C LEU A 78 0.01 -10.70 -5.88
N PHE A 79 1.32 -10.67 -5.62
CA PHE A 79 1.89 -9.70 -4.70
C PHE A 79 1.86 -8.27 -5.26
N THR A 80 2.03 -8.06 -6.57
CA THR A 80 1.90 -6.70 -7.15
C THR A 80 0.48 -6.17 -7.05
N ALA A 81 -0.51 -7.02 -7.33
CA ALA A 81 -1.92 -6.69 -7.10
C ALA A 81 -2.19 -6.43 -5.60
N GLY A 82 -1.58 -7.22 -4.71
CA GLY A 82 -1.64 -7.03 -3.27
C GLY A 82 -1.12 -5.66 -2.81
N VAL A 83 0.04 -5.23 -3.31
CA VAL A 83 0.61 -3.90 -3.02
C VAL A 83 -0.35 -2.80 -3.46
N TYR A 84 -0.92 -2.91 -4.66
CA TYR A 84 -1.88 -1.94 -5.19
C TYR A 84 -3.13 -1.86 -4.31
N CYS A 85 -3.74 -3.01 -4.00
CA CYS A 85 -4.94 -3.08 -3.17
C CYS A 85 -4.68 -2.57 -1.76
N ALA A 86 -3.56 -2.95 -1.13
CA ALA A 86 -3.19 -2.48 0.20
C ALA A 86 -2.98 -0.95 0.25
N ALA A 87 -2.31 -0.40 -0.77
CA ALA A 87 -2.13 1.05 -0.91
C ALA A 87 -3.46 1.78 -1.12
N PHE A 88 -4.37 1.21 -1.90
CA PHE A 88 -5.69 1.79 -2.12
C PHE A 88 -6.55 1.75 -0.85
N LEU A 89 -6.58 0.61 -0.15
CA LEU A 89 -7.36 0.45 1.08
C LEU A 89 -6.81 1.30 2.24
N GLY A 90 -5.49 1.43 2.37
CA GLY A 90 -4.87 2.31 3.36
C GLY A 90 -5.20 3.79 3.10
N TYR A 91 -5.14 4.21 1.84
CA TYR A 91 -5.57 5.53 1.41
C TYR A 91 -7.07 5.78 1.67
N PHE A 92 -7.94 4.84 1.31
CA PHE A 92 -9.39 4.96 1.46
C PHE A 92 -9.82 4.97 2.94
N SER A 93 -9.07 4.29 3.81
CA SER A 93 -9.32 4.28 5.26
C SER A 93 -8.84 5.57 5.95
N SER A 94 -8.05 6.41 5.28
CA SER A 94 -7.45 7.61 5.87
C SER A 94 -8.47 8.76 5.99
N PRO A 95 -8.63 9.36 7.19
CA PRO A 95 -9.54 10.49 7.40
C PRO A 95 -9.03 11.77 6.72
N LEU A 96 -7.75 11.79 6.35
CA LEU A 96 -7.07 12.91 5.71
C LEU A 96 -7.30 12.94 4.20
N HIS A 97 -8.02 11.97 3.64
CA HIS A 97 -8.30 11.98 2.21
C HIS A 97 -9.26 13.12 1.86
N LEU A 98 -8.82 13.98 0.93
CA LEU A 98 -9.49 15.22 0.57
C LEU A 98 -10.95 15.03 0.14
N CYS A 99 -11.29 13.96 -0.60
CA CYS A 99 -12.69 13.71 -0.95
C CYS A 99 -13.56 13.42 0.29
N GLN A 100 -13.01 12.79 1.33
CA GLN A 100 -13.73 12.50 2.58
C GLN A 100 -14.02 13.81 3.33
N VAL A 101 -13.02 14.69 3.45
CA VAL A 101 -13.14 15.99 4.12
C VAL A 101 -14.20 16.87 3.45
N LEU A 102 -14.16 16.97 2.11
CA LEU A 102 -15.17 17.71 1.34
C LEU A 102 -16.58 17.13 1.49
N THR A 103 -16.71 15.81 1.59
CA THR A 103 -18.02 15.15 1.79
C THR A 103 -18.62 15.54 3.15
N LEU A 104 -17.80 15.55 4.20
CA LEU A 104 -18.25 15.94 5.54
C LEU A 104 -18.63 17.41 5.61
N GLU A 105 -17.87 18.27 4.94
CA GLU A 105 -18.15 19.71 4.85
C GLU A 105 -19.41 19.98 4.02
N PHE A 106 -19.60 19.29 2.89
CA PHE A 106 -20.77 19.47 2.04
C PHE A 106 -22.06 18.99 2.70
N PHE A 107 -22.05 17.80 3.31
CA PHE A 107 -23.24 17.21 3.94
C PHE A 107 -23.41 17.62 5.42
N GLN A 108 -22.45 18.37 5.99
CA GLN A 108 -22.47 18.82 7.39
C GLN A 108 -22.64 17.65 8.39
N VAL A 109 -22.01 16.52 8.10
CA VAL A 109 -22.10 15.29 8.92
C VAL A 109 -20.84 15.15 9.78
N LYS A 110 -20.98 14.55 10.96
CA LYS A 110 -19.84 14.27 11.83
C LYS A 110 -19.00 13.13 11.27
N MET A 111 -17.69 13.28 11.39
CA MET A 111 -16.70 12.24 11.06
C MET A 111 -17.03 10.87 11.65
N HIS A 112 -17.44 10.83 12.91
CA HIS A 112 -17.78 9.60 13.63
C HIS A 112 -18.90 8.82 12.93
N ASP A 113 -19.94 9.51 12.46
CA ASP A 113 -21.12 8.86 11.88
C ASP A 113 -20.77 8.28 10.51
N LEU A 114 -19.91 8.96 9.74
CA LEU A 114 -19.37 8.43 8.49
C LEU A 114 -18.50 7.18 8.72
N TYR A 115 -17.62 7.20 9.74
CA TYR A 115 -16.77 6.06 10.07
C TYR A 115 -17.55 4.86 10.59
N LYS A 116 -18.68 5.10 11.26
CA LYS A 116 -19.59 4.05 11.71
C LYS A 116 -20.19 3.30 10.53
N GLU A 117 -20.56 4.00 9.46
CA GLU A 117 -21.06 3.36 8.23
C GLU A 117 -19.92 2.72 7.42
N TYR A 118 -18.72 3.29 7.47
CA TYR A 118 -17.55 2.79 6.75
C TYR A 118 -16.92 1.54 7.37
N VAL A 119 -17.10 1.30 8.66
CA VAL A 119 -16.44 0.18 9.34
C VAL A 119 -16.78 -1.15 8.69
N LEU A 120 -18.02 -1.35 8.26
CA LEU A 120 -18.48 -2.59 7.62
C LEU A 120 -17.85 -2.81 6.23
N PRO A 121 -17.98 -1.89 5.25
CA PRO A 121 -17.38 -2.08 3.94
C PRO A 121 -15.85 -2.10 4.00
N VAL A 122 -15.22 -1.22 4.79
CA VAL A 122 -13.75 -1.14 4.86
C VAL A 122 -13.17 -2.41 5.48
N SER A 123 -13.74 -2.91 6.59
CA SER A 123 -13.28 -4.17 7.19
C SER A 123 -13.48 -5.36 6.26
N ALA A 124 -14.61 -5.44 5.56
CA ALA A 124 -14.86 -6.48 4.57
C ALA A 124 -13.81 -6.48 3.44
N MET A 125 -13.42 -5.31 2.94
CA MET A 125 -12.38 -5.20 1.90
C MET A 125 -11.00 -5.64 2.40
N TRP A 126 -10.62 -5.29 3.63
CA TRP A 126 -9.37 -5.76 4.23
C TRP A 126 -9.36 -7.28 4.40
N ILE A 127 -10.46 -7.86 4.88
CA ILE A 127 -10.60 -9.31 5.02
C ILE A 127 -10.48 -10.00 3.65
N ALA A 128 -11.15 -9.47 2.62
CA ALA A 128 -11.07 -10.00 1.27
C ALA A 128 -9.63 -9.98 0.72
N LEU A 129 -8.90 -8.89 0.92
CA LEU A 129 -7.50 -8.78 0.51
C LEU A 129 -6.62 -9.85 1.19
N ILE A 130 -6.76 -10.01 2.51
CA ILE A 130 -6.00 -11.01 3.28
C ILE A 130 -6.37 -12.43 2.80
N ALA A 131 -7.65 -12.70 2.56
CA ALA A 131 -8.11 -14.00 2.07
C ALA A 131 -7.55 -14.31 0.67
N ILE A 132 -7.56 -13.35 -0.26
CA ILE A 132 -7.00 -13.52 -1.61
C ILE A 132 -5.50 -13.79 -1.56
N LEU A 133 -4.76 -13.02 -0.75
CA LEU A 133 -3.31 -13.22 -0.60
C LEU A 133 -2.98 -14.54 0.09
N GLY A 134 -3.78 -14.96 1.07
CA GLY A 134 -3.62 -16.25 1.73
C GLY A 134 -3.90 -17.43 0.79
N ILE A 135 -5.06 -17.44 0.13
CA ILE A 135 -5.47 -18.52 -0.78
C ILE A 135 -4.55 -18.59 -2.00
N GLY A 136 -4.21 -17.44 -2.59
CA GLY A 136 -3.39 -17.40 -3.80
C GLY A 136 -1.91 -17.69 -3.59
N GLN A 137 -1.45 -17.82 -2.34
CA GLN A 137 -0.13 -18.40 -2.01
C GLN A 137 -0.13 -19.93 -1.99
N LEU A 138 -1.30 -20.56 -1.84
CA LEU A 138 -1.46 -22.02 -1.81
C LEU A 138 -1.66 -22.63 -3.20
N LEU A 139 -2.00 -21.81 -4.20
CA LEU A 139 -2.22 -22.19 -5.61
C LEU A 139 -0.96 -21.96 -6.45
#